data_AF-A0A1G7WRS2-F1
#
_entry.id   AF-A0A1G7WRS2-F1
#
_cell.length_a   1.000
_cell.length_b   1.000
_cell.length_c   1.000
_cell.angle_alpha   90.00
_cell.angle_beta   90.00
_cell.angle_gamma   90.00
#
_symmetry.space_group_name_H-M   'P 1'
#
loop_
_entity.id
_entity.type
_entity.pdbx_description
1 polymer ?
#
loop_
_entity_poly.entity_id
_entity_poly.type
_entity_poly.pdbx_seq_one_letter_code
_entity_poly.pdbx_strand_id
1 'polypeptide(L)'
;MTGAAYDWAECIETLQRQRASFDAVIPDKIEPADRTLAEIVALNLSTRLRTMSHQQNHPVVLRPAIPGLEWIASGQGDFAIGRSLIEVKCIAKRFSASDYRQIAIYWLLSFAAAVEGKGEEWQDFVLLNPRSGEEVSIRFAPFLTSISSGRTKVDILQVFQTLVGSRLTR
;
A
#
# COMPACT_ATOMS: atom_id res chain seq x y z
N MET A 1 -10.91 -15.79 11.48
CA MET A 1 -9.99 -16.54 10.60
C MET A 1 -9.52 -17.73 11.41
N THR A 2 -10.16 -18.87 11.18
CA THR A 2 -9.85 -20.17 11.80
C THR A 2 -8.54 -20.70 11.24
N GLY A 3 -7.71 -21.28 12.09
CA GLY A 3 -6.36 -21.74 11.79
C GLY A 3 -6.33 -22.90 10.79
N ALA A 4 -6.22 -22.56 9.51
CA ALA A 4 -5.52 -23.43 8.57
C ALA A 4 -4.04 -23.41 8.95
N ALA A 5 -3.41 -24.58 9.06
CA ALA A 5 -1.95 -24.66 9.21
C ALA A 5 -1.30 -23.92 8.03
N TYR A 6 -0.42 -22.96 8.30
CA TYR A 6 0.28 -22.22 7.26
C TYR A 6 1.13 -23.18 6.43
N ASP A 7 0.92 -23.20 5.11
CA ASP A 7 1.79 -23.93 4.20
C ASP A 7 3.07 -23.12 3.96
N TRP A 8 4.09 -23.41 4.75
CA TRP A 8 5.40 -22.78 4.62
C TRP A 8 6.09 -23.12 3.30
N ALA A 9 5.74 -24.22 2.62
CA ALA A 9 6.28 -24.55 1.31
C ALA A 9 5.72 -23.61 0.23
N GLU A 10 4.43 -23.29 0.30
CA GLU A 10 3.79 -22.28 -0.57
C GLU A 10 4.43 -20.88 -0.40
N CYS A 11 4.81 -20.54 0.84
CA CYS A 11 5.52 -19.29 1.13
C CYS A 11 6.88 -19.23 0.43
N ILE A 12 7.65 -20.33 0.40
CA ILE A 12 8.93 -20.41 -0.32
C ILE A 12 8.73 -20.27 -1.82
N GLU A 13 7.71 -20.93 -2.39
CA GLU A 13 7.40 -20.81 -3.82
C GLU A 13 7.05 -19.36 -4.20
N THR A 14 6.31 -18.67 -3.34
CA THR A 14 5.98 -17.25 -3.54
C THR A 14 7.24 -16.38 -3.56
N LEU A 15 8.19 -16.61 -2.65
CA LEU A 15 9.48 -15.91 -2.63
C LEU A 15 10.30 -16.17 -3.91
N GLN A 16 10.25 -17.39 -4.44
CA GLN A 16 10.90 -17.73 -5.70
C GLN A 16 10.33 -16.94 -6.88
N ARG A 17 9.00 -16.79 -6.96
CA ARG A 17 8.36 -15.95 -7.97
C ARG A 17 8.75 -14.48 -7.83
N GLN A 18 8.84 -13.97 -6.60
CA GLN A 18 9.23 -12.58 -6.35
C GLN A 18 10.67 -12.27 -6.79
N ARG A 19 11.60 -13.23 -6.67
CA ARG A 19 12.99 -13.07 -7.14
C ARG A 19 13.10 -12.81 -8.64
N ALA A 20 12.13 -13.25 -9.44
CA ALA A 20 12.14 -12.97 -10.89
C ALA A 20 11.92 -11.49 -11.21
N SER A 21 11.27 -10.74 -10.32
CA SER A 21 10.86 -9.34 -10.54
C SER A 21 11.50 -8.36 -9.57
N PHE A 22 12.07 -8.84 -8.46
CA PHE A 22 12.68 -8.04 -7.40
C PHE A 22 14.02 -8.67 -6.99
N ASP A 23 14.98 -7.87 -6.50
CA ASP A 23 16.26 -8.34 -5.92
C ASP A 23 16.05 -9.06 -4.56
N ALA A 24 15.15 -10.04 -4.54
CA ALA A 24 14.78 -10.79 -3.35
C ALA A 24 15.86 -11.83 -3.03
N VAL A 25 16.43 -11.74 -1.83
CA VAL A 25 17.31 -12.77 -1.27
C VAL A 25 16.42 -13.87 -0.69
N ILE A 26 16.46 -15.04 -1.30
CA ILE A 26 15.69 -16.20 -0.84
C ILE A 26 16.52 -16.94 0.21
N PRO A 27 16.00 -17.14 1.44
CA PRO A 27 16.67 -17.96 2.43
C PRO A 27 16.65 -19.44 2.01
N ASP A 28 17.74 -20.17 2.26
CA ASP A 28 17.85 -21.60 1.93
C ASP A 28 16.82 -22.46 2.69
N LYS A 29 16.42 -22.01 3.89
CA LYS A 29 15.38 -22.63 4.72
C LYS A 29 14.67 -21.58 5.57
N ILE A 30 13.40 -21.82 5.86
CA ILE A 30 12.63 -21.07 6.86
C ILE A 30 12.82 -21.75 8.21
N GLU A 31 13.62 -21.12 9.09
CA GLU A 31 13.91 -21.63 10.42
C GLU A 31 12.68 -21.54 11.34
N PRO A 32 12.62 -22.32 12.42
CA PRO A 32 11.52 -22.21 13.40
C PRO A 32 11.33 -20.78 13.92
N ALA A 33 12.41 -20.04 14.13
CA ALA A 33 12.35 -18.64 14.57
C ALA A 33 11.70 -17.71 13.53
N ASP A 34 11.92 -17.95 12.23
CA ASP A 34 11.29 -17.18 11.15
C ASP A 34 9.78 -17.40 11.15
N ARG A 35 9.35 -18.64 11.40
CA ARG A 35 7.92 -19.01 11.48
C ARG A 35 7.24 -18.29 12.65
N THR A 36 7.85 -18.37 13.84
CA THR A 36 7.34 -17.67 15.03
C THR A 36 7.25 -16.18 14.79
N LEU A 37 8.27 -15.57 14.18
CA LEU A 37 8.24 -14.14 13.86
C LEU A 37 7.13 -13.79 12.88
N ALA A 38 6.96 -14.56 11.80
CA ALA A 38 5.91 -14.35 10.81
C ALA A 38 4.51 -14.49 11.43
N GLU A 39 4.30 -15.46 12.33
CA GLU A 39 3.04 -15.63 13.06
C GLU A 39 2.74 -14.44 13.98
N ILE A 40 3.74 -13.93 14.71
CA ILE A 40 3.60 -12.72 15.54
C ILE A 40 3.23 -11.51 14.67
N VAL A 41 3.93 -11.32 13.55
CA VAL A 41 3.65 -10.22 12.62
C VAL A 41 2.25 -10.33 12.03
N ALA A 42 1.81 -11.53 11.65
CA ALA A 42 0.46 -11.77 11.15
C ALA A 42 -0.61 -11.50 12.21
N LEU A 43 -0.37 -11.90 13.46
CA LEU A 43 -1.26 -11.60 14.59
C LEU A 43 -1.37 -10.10 14.84
N ASN A 44 -0.23 -9.38 14.85
CA ASN A 44 -0.20 -7.93 15.02
C ASN A 44 -0.98 -7.22 13.91
N LEU A 45 -0.72 -7.58 12.65
CA LEU A 45 -1.40 -7.01 11.49
C LEU A 45 -2.91 -7.24 11.55
N SER A 46 -3.33 -8.49 11.74
CA SER A 46 -4.75 -8.84 11.75
C SER A 46 -5.50 -8.22 12.93
N THR A 47 -4.87 -8.13 14.11
CA THR A 47 -5.44 -7.45 15.29
C THR A 47 -5.61 -5.97 15.02
N ARG A 48 -4.60 -5.33 14.41
CA ARG A 48 -4.66 -3.89 14.13
C ARG A 48 -5.72 -3.55 13.09
N LEU A 49 -5.77 -4.29 11.98
CA LEU A 49 -6.79 -4.11 10.93
C LEU A 49 -8.21 -4.29 11.48
N ARG A 50 -8.45 -5.31 12.32
CA ARG A 50 -9.75 -5.49 12.98
C ARG A 50 -10.10 -4.32 13.88
N THR A 51 -9.14 -3.84 14.66
CA THR A 51 -9.35 -2.70 15.57
C THR A 51 -9.75 -1.46 14.77
N MET A 52 -9.02 -1.14 13.70
CA MET A 52 -9.34 -0.01 12.82
C MET A 52 -10.70 -0.16 12.14
N SER A 53 -11.03 -1.38 11.68
CA SER A 53 -12.32 -1.69 11.06
C SER A 53 -13.48 -1.44 12.02
N HIS A 54 -13.37 -1.90 13.27
CA HIS A 54 -14.35 -1.63 14.31
C HIS A 54 -14.46 -0.14 14.66
N GLN A 55 -13.32 0.56 14.78
CA GLN A 55 -13.29 2.00 15.09
C GLN A 55 -13.94 2.85 14.00
N GLN A 56 -13.76 2.49 12.74
CA GLN A 56 -14.30 3.22 11.60
C GLN A 56 -15.68 2.73 11.17
N ASN A 57 -16.19 1.64 11.75
CA ASN A 57 -17.42 0.96 11.34
C ASN A 57 -17.47 0.66 9.82
N HIS A 58 -16.33 0.24 9.27
CA HIS A 58 -16.19 -0.15 7.86
C HIS A 58 -15.43 -1.47 7.77
N PRO A 59 -15.76 -2.34 6.80
CA PRO A 59 -15.07 -3.61 6.63
C PRO A 59 -13.62 -3.41 6.14
N VAL A 60 -12.75 -4.38 6.43
CA VAL A 60 -11.43 -4.48 5.80
C VAL A 60 -11.60 -5.01 4.38
N VAL A 61 -11.17 -4.24 3.40
CA VAL A 61 -11.08 -4.64 2.00
C VAL A 61 -9.66 -5.11 1.73
N LEU A 62 -9.50 -6.36 1.27
CA LEU A 62 -8.21 -6.91 0.84
C LEU A 62 -7.96 -6.50 -0.61
N ARG A 63 -6.72 -6.13 -0.93
CA ARG A 63 -6.30 -5.84 -2.31
C ARG A 63 -7.20 -4.83 -3.04
N PRO A 64 -7.47 -3.65 -2.45
CA PRO A 64 -8.28 -2.64 -3.12
C PRO A 64 -7.66 -2.27 -4.47
N ALA A 65 -8.50 -2.07 -5.48
CA ALA A 65 -8.04 -1.72 -6.81
C ALA A 65 -7.36 -0.34 -6.80
N ILE A 66 -6.18 -0.25 -7.41
CA ILE A 66 -5.50 1.00 -7.73
C ILE A 66 -5.64 1.20 -9.24
N PRO A 67 -6.36 2.24 -9.71
CA PRO A 67 -6.54 2.50 -11.13
C PRO A 67 -5.21 2.70 -11.86
N GLY A 68 -5.18 2.36 -13.15
CA GLY A 68 -4.09 2.75 -14.04
C GLY A 68 -4.31 4.15 -14.61
N LEU A 69 -3.27 4.74 -15.19
CA LEU A 69 -3.33 6.00 -15.93
C LEU A 69 -2.27 6.01 -17.05
N GLU A 70 -2.69 6.26 -18.29
CA GLU A 70 -1.82 6.17 -19.47
C GLU A 70 -1.11 4.81 -19.56
N TRP A 71 0.23 4.79 -19.57
CA TRP A 71 1.04 3.56 -19.57
C TRP A 71 1.22 2.95 -18.17
N ILE A 72 0.76 3.62 -17.11
CA ILE A 72 0.77 3.05 -15.76
C ILE A 72 -0.38 2.04 -15.68
N ALA A 73 -0.02 0.76 -15.59
CA ALA A 73 -0.99 -0.32 -15.43
C ALA A 73 -1.75 -0.18 -14.10
N SER A 74 -2.97 -0.72 -14.07
CA SER A 74 -3.71 -0.88 -12.81
C SER A 74 -2.99 -1.86 -11.88
N GLY A 75 -3.22 -1.68 -10.59
CA GLY A 75 -2.61 -2.48 -9.54
C GLY A 75 -3.56 -2.72 -8.37
N GLN A 76 -2.99 -3.17 -7.26
CA GLN A 76 -3.70 -3.43 -6.02
C GLN A 76 -2.89 -2.86 -4.86
N GLY A 77 -3.57 -2.21 -3.91
CA GLY A 77 -2.99 -1.87 -2.61
C GLY A 77 -3.01 -3.07 -1.67
N ASP A 78 -2.52 -2.92 -0.43
CA ASP A 78 -2.60 -4.01 0.54
C ASP A 78 -4.01 -4.15 1.13
N PHE A 79 -4.49 -3.07 1.76
CA PHE A 79 -5.80 -3.03 2.42
C PHE A 79 -6.49 -1.67 2.27
N ALA A 80 -7.81 -1.64 2.45
CA ALA A 80 -8.56 -0.40 2.65
C ALA A 80 -9.64 -0.58 3.72
N ILE A 81 -9.99 0.51 4.40
CA ILE A 81 -11.12 0.61 5.33
C ILE A 81 -11.83 1.93 5.04
N GLY A 82 -13.08 1.86 4.55
CA GLY A 82 -13.80 3.05 4.08
C GLY A 82 -13.02 3.76 2.97
N ARG A 83 -12.73 5.06 3.13
CA ARG A 83 -11.91 5.87 2.21
C ARG A 83 -10.45 6.04 2.69
N SER A 84 -9.99 5.11 3.55
CA SER A 84 -8.62 5.04 4.03
C SER A 84 -7.86 3.91 3.34
N LEU A 85 -6.76 4.25 2.67
CA LEU A 85 -5.84 3.31 2.05
C LEU A 85 -4.78 2.87 3.08
N ILE A 86 -4.56 1.58 3.24
CA ILE A 86 -3.61 1.05 4.21
C ILE A 86 -2.53 0.26 3.47
N GLU A 87 -1.27 0.68 3.64
CA GLU A 87 -0.09 0.03 3.08
C GLU A 87 0.78 -0.52 4.21
N VAL A 88 1.19 -1.78 4.07
CA VAL A 88 1.89 -2.53 5.10
C VAL A 88 3.36 -2.69 4.72
N LYS A 89 4.27 -2.24 5.58
CA LYS A 89 5.71 -2.42 5.40
C LYS A 89 6.32 -3.15 6.58
N CYS A 90 6.88 -4.33 6.34
CA CYS A 90 7.65 -5.08 7.35
C CYS A 90 9.13 -4.67 7.35
N ILE A 91 9.41 -3.40 7.66
CA ILE A 91 10.76 -2.82 7.59
C ILE A 91 11.39 -2.68 8.99
N ALA A 92 12.72 -2.73 9.07
CA ALA A 92 13.45 -2.51 10.32
C ALA A 92 13.70 -1.02 10.62
N LYS A 93 13.64 -0.17 9.59
CA LYS A 93 13.80 1.29 9.67
C LYS A 93 12.42 1.96 9.70
N ARG A 94 12.40 3.27 9.95
CA ARG A 94 11.21 4.11 9.77
C ARG A 94 10.78 4.14 8.31
N PHE A 95 9.52 4.50 8.07
CA PHE A 95 9.02 4.79 6.72
C PHE A 95 9.89 5.87 6.05
N SER A 96 10.22 5.60 4.79
CA SER A 96 11.13 6.37 3.97
C SER A 96 10.38 7.22 2.95
N ALA A 97 11.08 8.16 2.32
CA ALA A 97 10.48 8.98 1.27
C ALA A 97 9.91 8.18 0.09
N SER A 98 10.43 6.97 -0.20
CA SER A 98 9.84 6.10 -1.23
C SER A 98 8.47 5.56 -0.83
N ASP A 99 8.25 5.26 0.44
CA ASP A 99 6.97 4.76 0.94
C ASP A 99 5.89 5.85 0.79
N TYR A 100 6.20 7.09 1.16
CA TYR A 100 5.31 8.23 0.97
C TYR A 100 5.07 8.56 -0.51
N ARG A 101 6.08 8.42 -1.38
CA ARG A 101 5.91 8.60 -2.83
C ARG A 101 4.97 7.55 -3.41
N GLN A 102 5.06 6.30 -2.99
CA GLN A 102 4.15 5.23 -3.44
C GLN A 102 2.70 5.58 -3.09
N ILE A 103 2.45 5.97 -1.84
CA ILE A 103 1.13 6.42 -1.37
C ILE A 103 0.62 7.63 -2.16
N ALA A 104 1.46 8.63 -2.43
CA ALA A 104 1.10 9.79 -3.23
C ALA A 104 0.71 9.42 -4.67
N ILE A 105 1.42 8.47 -5.29
CA ILE A 105 1.09 7.94 -6.62
C ILE A 105 -0.24 7.19 -6.59
N TYR A 106 -0.48 6.32 -5.60
CA TYR A 106 -1.76 5.63 -5.45
C TYR A 106 -2.94 6.59 -5.32
N TRP A 107 -2.76 7.67 -4.56
CA TRP A 107 -3.76 8.72 -4.48
C TRP A 107 -3.95 9.46 -5.80
N LEU A 108 -2.88 9.82 -6.52
CA LEU A 108 -2.98 10.49 -7.84
C LEU A 108 -3.78 9.66 -8.84
N LEU A 109 -3.54 8.34 -8.88
CA LEU A 109 -4.25 7.41 -9.75
C LEU A 109 -5.73 7.30 -9.38
N SER A 110 -6.03 7.19 -8.08
CA SER A 110 -7.41 7.20 -7.56
C SER A 110 -8.11 8.53 -7.84
N PHE A 111 -7.43 9.66 -7.68
CA PHE A 111 -7.98 10.98 -7.95
C PHE A 111 -8.27 11.18 -9.44
N ALA A 112 -7.37 10.75 -10.33
CA ALA A 112 -7.59 10.78 -11.78
C ALA A 112 -8.85 9.97 -12.16
N ALA A 113 -8.99 8.75 -11.64
CA ALA A 113 -10.17 7.92 -11.88
C ALA A 113 -11.45 8.55 -11.33
N ALA A 114 -11.38 9.20 -10.16
CA ALA A 114 -12.52 9.88 -9.56
C ALA A 114 -12.98 11.10 -10.40
N VAL A 115 -12.04 11.87 -10.97
CA VAL A 115 -12.35 12.97 -11.89
C VAL A 115 -13.08 12.48 -13.14
N GLU A 116 -12.75 11.28 -13.64
CA GLU A 116 -13.45 10.63 -14.75
C GLU A 116 -14.77 9.94 -14.36
N GLY A 117 -15.16 9.98 -13.08
CA GLY A 117 -16.35 9.29 -12.57
C GLY A 117 -16.22 7.76 -12.49
N LYS A 118 -14.99 7.23 -12.52
CA LYS A 118 -14.68 5.79 -12.55
C LYS A 118 -14.18 5.23 -11.21
N GLY A 119 -14.38 5.95 -10.11
CA GLY A 119 -13.97 5.51 -8.79
C GLY A 119 -14.09 6.62 -7.75
N GLU A 120 -13.54 6.35 -6.56
CA GLU A 120 -13.50 7.31 -5.46
C GLU A 120 -12.07 7.77 -5.17
N GLU A 121 -11.95 9.02 -4.73
CA GLU A 121 -10.70 9.59 -4.23
C GLU A 121 -10.42 9.08 -2.80
N TRP A 122 -9.21 8.59 -2.53
CA TRP A 122 -8.80 8.28 -1.16
C TRP A 122 -8.72 9.55 -0.29
N GLN A 123 -9.25 9.50 0.92
CA GLN A 123 -9.24 10.65 1.86
C GLN A 123 -8.11 10.58 2.88
N ASP A 124 -7.80 9.35 3.30
CA ASP A 124 -6.82 9.07 4.34
C ASP A 124 -5.88 7.97 3.86
N PHE A 125 -4.68 7.93 4.42
CA PHE A 125 -3.81 6.77 4.32
C PHE A 125 -3.21 6.38 5.66
N VAL A 126 -2.87 5.10 5.76
CA VAL A 126 -2.14 4.54 6.89
C VAL A 126 -0.94 3.76 6.37
N LEU A 127 0.25 4.12 6.86
CA LEU A 127 1.44 3.29 6.76
C LEU A 127 1.54 2.47 8.05
N LEU A 128 1.50 1.14 7.92
CA LEU A 128 1.51 0.23 9.06
C LEU A 128 2.73 -0.69 9.01
N ASN A 129 3.49 -0.72 10.10
CA ASN A 129 4.57 -1.68 10.29
C ASN A 129 4.21 -2.66 11.41
N PRO A 130 3.64 -3.83 11.09
CA PRO A 130 3.22 -4.80 12.10
C PRO A 130 4.39 -5.49 12.81
N ARG A 131 5.63 -5.32 12.31
CA ARG A 131 6.84 -5.83 12.95
C ARG A 131 7.26 -4.96 14.14
N SER A 132 7.23 -3.63 14.00
CA SER A 132 7.59 -2.69 15.06
C SER A 132 6.38 -2.13 15.82
N GLY A 133 5.18 -2.28 15.27
CA GLY A 133 3.96 -1.62 15.75
C GLY A 133 3.86 -0.16 15.35
N GLU A 134 4.78 0.37 14.53
CA GLU A 134 4.73 1.75 14.06
C GLU A 134 3.54 1.97 13.11
N GLU A 135 2.83 3.07 13.31
CA GLU A 135 1.69 3.49 12.50
C GLU A 135 1.77 4.98 12.20
N VAL A 136 1.54 5.35 10.95
CA VAL A 136 1.37 6.74 10.53
C VAL A 136 0.03 6.85 9.83
N SER A 137 -0.90 7.59 10.43
CA SER A 137 -2.25 7.83 9.88
C SER A 137 -2.41 9.31 9.54
N ILE A 138 -2.60 9.63 8.27
CA ILE A 138 -2.62 11.02 7.78
C ILE A 138 -3.72 11.20 6.72
N ARG A 139 -4.38 12.37 6.74
CA ARG A 139 -5.27 12.83 5.67
C ARG A 139 -4.49 13.28 4.44
N PHE A 140 -4.97 12.93 3.24
CA PHE A 140 -4.30 13.34 2.01
C PHE A 140 -4.24 14.87 1.84
N ALA A 141 -5.31 15.60 2.17
CA ALA A 141 -5.34 17.05 1.99
C ALA A 141 -4.16 17.80 2.69
N PRO A 142 -3.91 17.63 4.01
CA PRO A 142 -2.75 18.25 4.66
C PRO A 142 -1.42 17.67 4.17
N PHE A 143 -1.33 16.36 3.90
CA PHE A 143 -0.12 15.74 3.37
C PHE A 143 0.31 16.35 2.04
N LEU A 144 -0.62 16.46 1.08
CA LEU A 144 -0.39 17.05 -0.23
C LEU A 144 0.01 18.51 -0.11
N THR A 145 -0.66 19.28 0.75
CA THR A 145 -0.31 20.68 1.02
C THR A 145 1.14 20.82 1.49
N SER A 146 1.63 19.90 2.32
CA SER A 146 3.01 19.91 2.80
C SER A 146 4.05 19.57 1.72
N ILE A 147 3.70 18.78 0.70
CA ILE A 147 4.66 18.32 -0.32
C ILE A 147 4.50 19.01 -1.68
N SER A 148 3.43 19.77 -1.90
CA SER A 148 3.07 20.33 -3.22
C SER A 148 3.59 21.74 -3.48
N SER A 149 4.21 22.38 -2.47
CA SER A 149 4.65 23.79 -2.50
C SER A 149 3.52 24.76 -2.85
N GLY A 150 2.31 24.51 -2.34
CA GLY A 150 1.13 25.37 -2.54
C GLY A 150 0.30 25.04 -3.78
N ARG A 151 0.68 24.02 -4.56
CA ARG A 151 -0.13 23.53 -5.68
C ARG A 151 -1.41 22.86 -5.20
N THR A 152 -2.51 23.08 -5.93
CA THR A 152 -3.78 22.40 -5.71
C THR A 152 -3.73 20.94 -6.18
N LYS A 153 -4.70 20.11 -5.77
CA LYS A 153 -4.79 18.72 -6.25
C LYS A 153 -4.89 18.61 -7.78
N VAL A 154 -5.52 19.59 -8.44
CA VAL A 154 -5.65 19.65 -9.90
C VAL A 154 -4.30 19.97 -10.55
N ASP A 155 -3.56 20.95 -10.01
CA ASP A 155 -2.22 21.29 -10.53
C ASP A 155 -1.25 20.10 -10.43
N ILE A 156 -1.30 19.36 -9.31
CA ILE A 156 -0.46 18.17 -9.12
C ILE A 156 -0.85 17.10 -10.15
N LEU A 157 -2.14 16.86 -10.39
CA LEU A 157 -2.60 15.91 -11.39
C LEU A 157 -2.15 16.29 -12.81
N GLN A 158 -2.23 17.58 -13.17
CA GLN A 158 -1.76 18.05 -14.48
C GLN A 158 -0.26 17.82 -14.66
N VAL A 159 0.55 18.18 -13.67
CA VAL A 159 2.01 17.91 -13.71
C VAL A 159 2.25 16.41 -13.85
N PHE A 160 1.55 15.58 -13.07
CA PHE A 160 1.66 14.12 -13.17
C PHE A 160 1.31 13.62 -14.58
N GLN A 161 0.21 14.09 -15.17
CA GLN A 161 -0.21 13.76 -16.54
C GLN A 161 0.85 14.15 -17.58
N THR A 162 1.53 15.28 -17.44
CA THR A 162 2.62 15.63 -18.38
C THR A 162 3.80 14.67 -18.29
N LEU A 163 4.11 14.15 -17.10
CA LEU A 163 5.18 13.19 -16.87
C LEU A 163 4.85 11.81 -17.41
N VAL A 164 3.59 11.38 -17.30
CA VAL A 164 3.17 10.06 -17.78
C VAL A 164 2.76 10.09 -19.26
N GLY A 165 2.09 11.13 -19.75
CA GLY A 165 1.63 11.23 -21.14
C GLY A 165 2.75 11.48 -22.16
N SER A 166 3.88 12.09 -21.75
CA SER A 166 4.99 12.45 -22.66
C SER A 166 5.78 11.27 -23.25
N ARG A 167 5.54 10.03 -22.79
CA ARG A 167 6.22 8.84 -23.33
C ARG A 167 5.59 8.28 -24.61
N LEU A 168 4.40 8.75 -25.02
CA LEU A 168 3.76 8.34 -26.27
C LEU A 168 4.17 9.20 -27.48
N THR A 169 5.02 10.21 -27.29
CA THR A 169 5.51 11.12 -28.34
C THR A 169 6.98 10.90 -28.74
N ARG A 170 7.56 9.73 -28.44
CA ARG A 170 8.90 9.34 -28.91
C ARG A 170 8.90 8.00 -29.63
#